data_AF-L7MMI2-F1
#
_entry.id   AF-L7MMI2-F1
#
_cell.length_a   1.000
_cell.length_b   1.000
_cell.length_c   1.000
_cell.angle_alpha   90.00
_cell.angle_beta   90.00
_cell.angle_gamma   90.00
#
_symmetry.space_group_name_H-M   'P 1'
#
loop_
_entity.id
_entity.type
_entity.pdbx_description
1 polymer ?
#
loop_
_entity_poly.entity_id
_entity_poly.type
_entity_poly.pdbx_seq_one_letter_code
_entity_poly.pdbx_strand_id
1 'polypeptide(L)'
;MPPATAPLLTYAEAVRTHATAVSYSPRPYPQPATQYFSVPSRYKNPQVNVRKSSVWRTHDNQPLCYHCGEPGHLYRDCSDRHMGLPVFRPDARRPRDGERPRAIAEYLES
;
A
#
# COMPACT_ATOMS: atom_id res chain seq x y z
N MET A 1 -18.09 68.00 -39.76
CA MET A 1 -17.37 67.86 -38.48
C MET A 1 -17.07 66.37 -38.28
N PRO A 2 -15.80 65.92 -38.31
CA PRO A 2 -15.50 64.51 -38.01
C PRO A 2 -15.63 64.23 -36.50
N PRO A 3 -16.15 63.06 -36.09
CA PRO A 3 -16.24 62.70 -34.68
C PRO A 3 -14.84 62.36 -34.12
N ALA A 4 -14.65 62.73 -32.85
CA ALA A 4 -13.41 62.58 -32.11
C ALA A 4 -12.89 61.13 -32.14
N THR A 5 -11.63 60.96 -32.56
CA THR A 5 -10.91 59.69 -32.51
C THR A 5 -10.62 59.37 -31.04
N ALA A 6 -11.12 58.23 -30.54
CA ALA A 6 -10.77 57.77 -29.20
C ALA A 6 -9.26 57.45 -29.14
N PRO A 7 -8.55 57.82 -28.06
CA PRO A 7 -7.13 57.52 -27.95
C PRO A 7 -6.92 56.00 -27.82
N LEU A 8 -6.05 55.44 -28.65
CA LEU A 8 -5.60 54.05 -28.53
C LEU A 8 -4.67 53.98 -27.30
N LEU A 9 -5.21 53.51 -26.18
CA LEU A 9 -4.43 53.25 -24.97
C LEU A 9 -3.32 52.24 -25.29
N THR A 10 -2.13 52.50 -24.76
CA THR A 10 -1.04 51.53 -24.83
C THR A 10 -1.36 50.33 -23.96
N TYR A 11 -0.91 49.13 -24.36
CA TYR A 11 -1.17 47.88 -23.63
C TYR A 11 -0.80 47.96 -22.14
N ALA A 12 0.31 48.64 -21.81
CA ALA A 12 0.76 48.83 -20.43
C ALA A 12 -0.17 49.74 -19.59
N GLU A 13 -0.90 50.66 -20.22
CA GLU A 13 -1.91 51.47 -19.53
C GLU A 13 -3.19 50.70 -19.31
N ALA A 14 -3.63 49.89 -20.28
CA ALA A 14 -4.78 49.00 -20.09
C ALA A 14 -4.57 48.06 -18.88
N VAL A 15 -3.42 47.37 -18.81
CA VAL A 15 -3.13 46.43 -17.70
C VAL A 15 -3.15 47.11 -16.33
N ARG A 16 -2.71 48.38 -16.22
CA ARG A 16 -2.75 49.13 -14.96
C ARG A 16 -4.18 49.47 -14.51
N THR A 17 -5.11 49.67 -15.45
CA THR A 17 -6.52 49.95 -15.11
C THR A 17 -7.27 48.72 -14.60
N HIS A 18 -6.82 47.50 -14.92
CA HIS A 18 -7.52 46.25 -14.56
C HIS A 18 -6.96 45.57 -13.32
N ALA A 19 -5.97 46.15 -12.65
CA ALA A 19 -5.43 45.62 -11.41
C ALA A 19 -6.35 45.94 -10.23
N THR A 20 -7.59 45.43 -10.26
CA THR A 20 -8.39 45.31 -9.05
C THR A 20 -7.75 44.23 -8.19
N ALA A 21 -7.24 44.62 -7.03
CA ALA A 21 -6.72 43.69 -6.04
C ALA A 21 -7.87 42.81 -5.53
N VAL A 22 -8.10 41.67 -6.20
CA VAL A 22 -9.01 40.65 -5.70
C VAL A 22 -8.29 39.97 -4.56
N SER A 23 -8.61 40.36 -3.33
CA SER A 23 -8.21 39.66 -2.12
C SER A 23 -8.84 38.26 -2.16
N TYR A 24 -8.08 37.30 -2.67
CA TYR A 24 -8.46 35.88 -2.65
C TYR A 24 -8.39 35.38 -1.21
N SER A 25 -9.54 35.36 -0.54
CA SER A 25 -9.70 34.58 0.70
C SER A 25 -10.07 33.15 0.32
N PRO A 26 -9.17 32.16 0.49
CA PRO A 26 -9.51 30.77 0.23
C PRO A 26 -10.66 30.34 1.14
N ARG A 27 -11.72 29.79 0.54
CA ARG A 27 -12.82 29.16 1.29
C ARG A 27 -12.27 27.93 2.03
N PRO A 28 -12.44 27.81 3.36
CA PRO A 28 -12.10 26.58 4.07
C PRO A 28 -12.99 25.44 3.55
N TYR A 29 -12.38 24.34 3.15
CA TYR A 29 -13.14 23.13 2.80
C TYR A 29 -13.90 22.64 4.04
N PRO A 30 -15.19 22.24 3.91
CA PRO A 30 -15.90 21.62 5.01
C PRO A 30 -15.22 20.30 5.34
N GLN A 31 -14.60 20.19 6.52
CA GLN A 31 -14.09 18.92 6.99
C GLN A 31 -15.29 18.03 7.33
N PRO A 32 -15.35 16.78 6.85
CA PRO A 32 -16.37 15.86 7.32
C PRO A 32 -16.20 15.71 8.82
N ALA A 33 -17.28 15.91 9.58
CA ALA A 33 -17.27 15.71 11.02
C ALA A 33 -16.95 14.23 11.28
N THR A 34 -15.67 13.92 11.46
CA THR A 34 -15.23 12.62 11.92
C THR A 34 -15.66 12.54 13.38
N GLN A 35 -16.85 11.99 13.61
CA GLN A 35 -17.23 11.49 14.93
C GLN A 35 -16.28 10.33 15.23
N TYR A 36 -15.09 10.66 15.71
CA TYR A 36 -14.14 9.70 16.26
C TYR A 36 -14.77 9.14 17.52
N PHE A 37 -15.54 8.06 17.36
CA PHE A 37 -15.86 7.18 18.47
C PHE A 37 -14.53 6.68 19.03
N SER A 38 -14.13 7.27 20.16
CA SER A 38 -12.94 6.85 20.89
C SER A 38 -13.29 5.55 21.60
N VAL A 39 -13.14 4.43 20.90
CA VAL A 39 -13.26 3.11 21.50
C VAL A 39 -12.15 2.96 22.57
N PRO A 40 -12.48 2.62 23.83
CA PRO A 40 -11.48 2.40 24.85
C PRO A 40 -10.55 1.27 24.41
N SER A 41 -9.27 1.60 24.34
CA SER A 41 -8.17 0.77 23.88
C SER A 41 -7.86 -0.37 24.87
N ARG A 42 -8.83 -1.25 25.17
CA ARG A 42 -8.52 -2.56 25.78
C ARG A 42 -8.00 -3.58 24.78
N TYR A 43 -8.08 -3.27 23.48
CA TYR A 43 -7.55 -4.08 22.39
C TYR A 43 -6.75 -3.22 21.40
N LYS A 44 -5.82 -2.38 21.87
CA LYS A 44 -4.64 -2.13 21.02
C LYS A 44 -3.82 -3.40 21.10
N ASN A 45 -4.07 -4.35 20.22
CA ASN A 45 -3.07 -5.36 19.91
C ASN A 45 -1.92 -4.57 19.27
N PRO A 46 -0.80 -4.33 19.98
CA PRO A 46 0.32 -3.65 19.38
C PRO A 46 0.71 -4.52 18.20
N GLN A 47 0.61 -3.96 17.01
CA GLN A 47 1.04 -4.63 15.81
C GLN A 47 2.55 -4.85 15.90
N VAL A 48 2.96 -5.88 16.64
CA VAL A 48 4.12 -6.66 16.26
C VAL A 48 3.77 -7.05 14.84
N ASN A 49 4.49 -6.51 13.87
CA ASN A 49 4.42 -6.95 12.49
C ASN A 49 4.91 -8.40 12.47
N VAL A 50 4.10 -9.33 12.97
CA VAL A 50 4.30 -10.77 12.87
C VAL A 50 4.03 -11.07 11.40
N ARG A 51 5.03 -10.74 10.57
CA ARG A 51 5.08 -11.18 9.17
C ARG A 51 4.78 -12.67 9.18
N LYS A 52 4.03 -13.18 8.20
CA LYS A 52 3.62 -14.59 8.12
C LYS A 52 4.82 -15.56 8.27
N SER A 53 6.03 -15.10 7.91
CA SER A 53 7.35 -15.69 8.17
C SER A 53 7.69 -15.97 9.65
N SER A 54 7.11 -15.22 10.57
CA SER A 54 7.29 -15.33 12.01
C SER A 54 6.29 -16.30 12.64
N VAL A 55 5.24 -16.69 11.92
CA VAL A 55 4.22 -17.62 12.42
C VAL A 55 4.70 -19.08 12.29
N TRP A 56 5.61 -19.38 11.36
CA TRP A 56 6.07 -20.74 11.04
C TRP A 56 7.60 -20.79 11.12
N ARG A 57 8.14 -21.30 12.24
CA ARG A 57 9.59 -21.44 12.49
C ARG A 57 9.98 -22.79 13.05
N THR A 58 11.12 -23.35 12.64
CA THR A 58 11.65 -24.61 13.19
C THR A 58 12.04 -24.47 14.65
N HIS A 59 12.39 -25.60 15.27
CA HIS A 59 13.01 -25.62 16.60
C HIS A 59 14.27 -24.75 16.66
N ASP A 60 15.06 -24.71 15.58
CA ASP A 60 16.26 -23.87 15.43
C ASP A 60 15.96 -22.40 15.07
N ASN A 61 14.69 -21.97 15.20
CA ASN A 61 14.22 -20.62 14.91
C ASN A 61 14.44 -20.17 13.46
N GLN A 62 14.63 -21.10 12.52
CA GLN A 62 14.73 -20.82 11.09
C GLN A 62 13.32 -20.58 10.51
N PRO A 63 13.13 -19.60 9.62
CA PRO A 63 11.83 -19.38 8.99
C PRO A 63 11.46 -20.55 8.09
N LEU A 64 10.19 -20.99 8.11
CA LEU A 64 9.68 -21.94 7.11
C LEU A 64 9.06 -21.20 5.94
N CYS A 65 9.36 -21.69 4.74
CA CYS A 65 8.71 -21.25 3.53
C CYS A 65 7.26 -21.75 3.51
N TYR A 66 6.29 -20.83 3.39
CA TYR A 66 4.89 -21.23 3.28
C TYR A 66 4.53 -21.86 1.92
N HIS A 67 5.46 -21.90 0.96
CA HIS A 67 5.27 -22.52 -0.36
C HIS A 67 5.76 -23.93 -0.43
N CYS A 68 7.03 -24.18 -0.12
CA CYS A 68 7.58 -25.53 -0.13
C CYS A 68 7.64 -26.19 1.25
N GLY A 69 7.37 -25.49 2.37
CA GLY A 69 7.47 -26.06 3.71
C GLY A 69 8.89 -26.20 4.24
N GLU A 70 9.91 -25.90 3.44
CA GLU A 70 11.30 -26.02 3.86
C GLU A 70 11.75 -24.90 4.80
N PRO A 71 12.62 -25.23 5.77
CA PRO A 71 13.24 -24.24 6.63
C PRO A 71 14.38 -23.49 5.92
N GLY A 72 14.67 -22.29 6.42
CA GLY A 72 15.83 -21.48 6.04
C GLY A 72 15.54 -20.37 5.04
N HIS A 73 14.38 -20.39 4.38
CA HIS A 73 14.01 -19.36 3.41
C HIS A 73 12.52 -18.96 3.51
N LEU A 74 12.18 -17.86 2.84
CA LEU A 74 10.81 -17.35 2.75
C LEU A 74 10.29 -17.51 1.33
N TYR A 75 8.99 -17.36 1.13
CA TYR A 75 8.39 -17.42 -0.21
C TYR A 75 9.10 -16.58 -1.26
N ARG A 76 9.62 -15.40 -0.90
CA ARG A 76 10.34 -14.52 -1.83
C ARG A 76 11.64 -15.12 -2.37
N ASP A 77 12.22 -16.05 -1.62
CA ASP A 77 13.51 -16.69 -1.85
C ASP A 77 13.35 -18.19 -2.20
N CYS A 78 12.11 -18.64 -2.41
CA CYS A 78 11.82 -20.03 -2.74
C CYS A 78 12.07 -20.30 -4.22
N SER A 79 12.94 -21.27 -4.52
CA SER A 79 13.26 -21.71 -5.88
C SER A 79 12.02 -22.21 -6.64
N ASP A 80 11.09 -22.88 -5.94
CA ASP A 80 9.90 -23.49 -6.53
C ASP A 80 8.75 -22.49 -6.74
N ARG A 81 8.95 -21.20 -6.42
CA ARG A 81 7.91 -20.17 -6.51
C ARG A 81 7.37 -19.97 -7.92
N HIS A 82 8.21 -20.22 -8.93
CA HIS A 82 7.88 -19.99 -10.33
C HIS A 82 7.02 -21.10 -10.95
N MET A 83 6.89 -22.25 -10.28
CA MET A 83 6.19 -23.41 -10.83
C MET A 83 4.67 -23.29 -10.77
N GLY A 84 4.12 -22.25 -10.13
CA GLY A 84 2.67 -22.03 -10.06
C GLY A 84 1.89 -23.13 -9.32
N LEU A 85 2.60 -24.00 -8.61
CA LEU A 85 2.03 -25.17 -7.95
C LEU A 85 1.17 -24.77 -6.73
N PRO A 86 0.11 -25.53 -6.44
CA PRO A 86 -0.76 -25.25 -5.31
C PRO A 86 0.02 -25.35 -4.00
N VAL A 87 0.01 -24.22 -3.30
CA VAL A 87 0.65 -23.95 -2.02
C VAL A 87 -0.12 -24.61 -0.87
N PHE A 88 0.46 -24.67 0.33
CA PHE A 88 -0.31 -24.89 1.56
C PHE A 88 -1.49 -23.92 1.62
N ARG A 89 -2.70 -24.45 1.88
CA ARG A 89 -3.91 -23.63 2.00
C ARG A 89 -3.73 -22.57 3.10
N PRO A 90 -4.37 -21.40 3.00
CA PRO A 90 -4.32 -20.38 4.05
C PRO A 90 -4.70 -20.92 5.44
N ASP A 91 -5.60 -21.91 5.48
CA ASP A 91 -6.11 -22.57 6.68
C ASP A 91 -5.36 -23.88 7.02
N ALA A 92 -4.32 -24.23 6.26
CA ALA A 92 -3.57 -25.46 6.50
C ALA A 92 -2.88 -25.42 7.87
N ARG A 93 -2.85 -26.59 8.54
CA ARG A 93 -1.98 -26.76 9.70
C ARG A 93 -0.54 -26.52 9.29
N ARG A 94 0.26 -26.06 10.25
CA ARG A 94 1.71 -25.97 10.12
C ARG A 94 2.28 -27.36 9.74
N PRO A 95 2.97 -27.51 8.59
CA PRO A 95 3.68 -28.69 8.15
C PRO A 95 4.75 -29.06 9.15
N ARG A 96 5.08 -30.35 9.20
CA ARG A 96 6.29 -30.81 9.86
C ARG A 96 7.51 -30.24 9.14
N ASP A 97 8.60 -30.11 9.87
CA ASP A 97 9.90 -29.80 9.30
C ASP A 97 10.21 -30.75 8.13
N GLY A 98 10.49 -30.17 6.96
CA GLY A 98 10.79 -30.92 5.73
C GLY A 98 9.58 -31.50 5.00
N GLU A 99 8.35 -31.30 5.49
CA GLU A 99 7.13 -31.75 4.80
C GLU A 99 6.79 -30.76 3.67
N ARG A 100 7.04 -31.15 2.42
CA ARG A 100 6.64 -30.38 1.23
C ARG A 100 5.19 -30.65 0.83
N PRO A 101 4.48 -29.69 0.20
CA PRO A 101 3.18 -29.98 -0.40
C PRO A 101 3.31 -31.08 -1.46
N ARG A 102 2.32 -31.97 -1.52
CA ARG A 102 2.31 -33.10 -2.47
C ARG A 102 2.54 -32.69 -3.93
N ALA A 103 1.93 -31.59 -4.37
CA ALA A 103 2.10 -31.11 -5.74
C ALA A 103 3.54 -30.69 -6.09
N ILE A 104 4.31 -30.22 -5.10
CA ILE A 104 5.73 -29.88 -5.29
C ILE A 104 6.58 -31.15 -5.26
N ALA A 105 6.29 -32.09 -4.36
CA ALA A 105 6.98 -33.37 -4.32
C ALA A 105 6.80 -34.14 -5.64
N GLU A 106 5.57 -34.26 -6.12
CA GLU A 106 5.21 -34.95 -7.36
C GLU A 106 5.89 -34.31 -8.58
N TYR A 107 5.99 -32.97 -8.63
CA TYR A 107 6.71 -32.27 -9.70
C TYR A 107 8.23 -32.53 -9.68
N LEU A 108 8.85 -32.64 -8.50
CA LEU A 108 10.29 -32.92 -8.37
C LEU A 108 10.65 -34.38 -8.68
N GLU A 109 9.69 -35.29 -8.49
CA GLU A 109 9.83 -36.73 -8.79
C GLU A 109 9.48 -37.07 -10.25
N SER A 110 9.00 -36.10 -11.03
CA SER A 110 8.66 -36.23 -12.46
C SER A 110 9.78 -35.72 -13.35
#